data_AF-A0AAD4IFX9-F1
#
_entry.id   AF-A0AAD4IFX9-F1
#
_cell.length_a   1.000
_cell.length_b   1.000
_cell.length_c   1.000
_cell.angle_alpha   90.00
_cell.angle_beta   90.00
_cell.angle_gamma   90.00
#
_symmetry.space_group_name_H-M   'P 1'
#
loop_
_entity.id
_entity.type
_entity.pdbx_description
1 polymer ?
#
loop_
_entity_poly.entity_id
_entity_poly.type
_entity_poly.pdbx_seq_one_letter_code
_entity_poly.pdbx_strand_id
1 'polypeptide(L)'
;MDHMLEPQISNDANQKSNSIIQEWCNNQKEIFQEEIYPFNEFGGMASMSRDMNLGMVIVMSLWDDHHANMLWLDSNYPTGQDPEKPGIARGECDIPSGVPVDIESTNPNAQVVFSNIKFGPIRSIFVQPAIHLLATRNRCHCLSFVSVS
;
A
#
# COMPACT_ATOMS: atom_id res chain seq x y z
N MET A 1 -5.08 22.93 -1.10
CA MET A 1 -5.41 21.89 -2.08
C MET A 1 -4.46 20.75 -1.78
N ASP A 2 -4.94 19.70 -1.13
CA ASP A 2 -4.10 18.53 -0.88
C ASP A 2 -3.81 17.86 -2.22
N HIS A 3 -2.54 17.78 -2.56
CA HIS A 3 -2.08 17.02 -3.72
C HIS A 3 -2.26 15.53 -3.40
N MET A 4 -3.03 14.83 -4.22
CA MET A 4 -3.13 13.37 -4.14
C MET A 4 -1.75 12.78 -4.43
N LEU A 5 -1.17 12.08 -3.45
CA LEU A 5 0.09 11.36 -3.60
C LEU A 5 -0.23 9.92 -4.03
N GLU A 6 0.40 9.49 -5.11
CA GLU A 6 0.35 8.09 -5.56
C GLU A 6 1.35 7.24 -4.76
N PRO A 7 1.09 5.93 -4.58
CA PRO A 7 2.07 5.01 -4.00
C PRO A 7 3.36 5.02 -4.81
N GLN A 8 4.49 4.89 -4.11
CA GLN A 8 5.80 4.82 -4.76
C GLN A 8 5.88 3.57 -5.65
N ILE A 9 6.59 3.69 -6.76
CA ILE A 9 6.83 2.58 -7.69
C ILE A 9 7.94 1.71 -7.10
N SER A 10 7.73 0.39 -7.09
CA SER A 10 8.76 -0.57 -6.73
C SER A 10 9.99 -0.41 -7.61
N ASN A 11 11.17 -0.34 -6.99
CA ASN A 11 12.45 -0.18 -7.69
C ASN A 11 13.18 -1.51 -7.88
N ASP A 12 12.45 -2.62 -7.89
CA ASP A 12 13.03 -3.94 -8.04
C ASP A 12 13.32 -4.25 -9.51
N ALA A 13 14.41 -4.98 -9.75
CA ALA A 13 15.05 -5.13 -11.06
C ALA A 13 14.12 -5.64 -12.19
N ASN A 14 13.02 -6.32 -11.87
CA ASN A 14 12.19 -7.04 -12.85
C ASN A 14 10.73 -6.56 -12.95
N GLN A 15 10.25 -5.66 -12.08
CA GLN A 15 8.91 -5.11 -12.22
C GLN A 15 8.74 -3.76 -11.50
N LYS A 16 8.43 -2.72 -12.28
CA LYS A 16 8.00 -1.42 -11.77
C LYS A 16 6.48 -1.44 -11.62
N SER A 17 6.00 -1.57 -10.39
CA SER A 17 4.57 -1.50 -10.06
C SER A 17 4.39 -0.67 -8.80
N ASN A 18 3.28 0.03 -8.69
CA ASN A 18 2.83 0.69 -7.46
C ASN A 18 1.53 0.06 -6.93
N SER A 19 1.22 -1.17 -7.37
CA SER A 19 0.02 -1.91 -7.02
C SER A 19 0.35 -3.37 -6.72
N ILE A 20 -0.40 -3.95 -5.77
CA ILE A 20 -0.28 -5.35 -5.37
C ILE A 20 -1.18 -6.19 -6.28
N ILE A 21 -0.55 -6.95 -7.17
CA ILE A 21 -1.20 -7.94 -8.05
C ILE A 21 -0.49 -9.29 -7.90
N GLN A 22 -1.15 -10.37 -8.31
CA GLN A 22 -0.59 -11.72 -8.17
C GLN A 22 0.80 -11.87 -8.81
N GLU A 23 1.00 -11.28 -9.99
CA GLU A 23 2.29 -11.28 -10.68
C GLU A 23 3.38 -10.59 -9.85
N TRP A 24 3.06 -9.44 -9.25
CA TRP A 24 3.97 -8.73 -8.37
C TRP A 24 4.32 -9.57 -7.14
N CYS A 25 3.34 -10.20 -6.49
CA CYS A 25 3.59 -11.09 -5.35
C CYS A 25 4.54 -12.24 -5.73
N ASN A 26 4.35 -12.85 -6.90
CA ASN A 26 5.22 -13.93 -7.37
C ASN A 26 6.66 -13.44 -7.62
N ASN A 27 6.81 -12.27 -8.25
CA ASN A 27 8.12 -11.69 -8.54
C ASN A 27 8.85 -11.28 -7.25
N GLN A 28 8.14 -10.69 -6.29
CA GLN A 28 8.74 -10.28 -5.01
C GLN A 28 9.31 -11.46 -4.24
N LYS A 29 8.59 -12.59 -4.22
CA LYS A 29 9.10 -13.83 -3.62
C LYS A 29 10.47 -14.21 -4.19
N GLU A 30 10.62 -14.15 -5.51
CA GLU A 30 11.87 -14.50 -6.19
C GLU A 30 12.99 -13.50 -5.91
N ILE A 31 12.67 -12.21 -5.88
CA ILE A 31 13.64 -11.13 -5.62
C ILE A 31 14.15 -11.20 -4.18
N PHE A 32 13.25 -11.38 -3.20
CA PHE A 32 13.60 -11.44 -1.77
C PHE A 32 14.10 -12.83 -1.34
N GLN A 33 14.02 -13.82 -2.23
CA GLN A 33 14.47 -15.19 -1.97
C GLN A 33 13.85 -15.78 -0.70
N GLU A 34 12.56 -15.49 -0.47
CA GLU A 34 11.86 -15.95 0.73
C GLU A 34 11.74 -17.49 0.73
N GLU A 35 12.38 -18.12 1.71
CA GLU A 35 12.38 -19.57 1.89
C GLU A 35 10.96 -20.11 2.18
N ILE A 36 10.21 -19.37 3.02
CA ILE A 36 8.86 -19.71 3.43
C ILE A 36 7.89 -18.73 2.78
N TYR A 37 7.08 -19.19 1.83
CA TYR A 37 6.12 -18.35 1.11
C TYR A 37 4.75 -19.04 0.95
N PRO A 38 3.94 -19.05 2.02
CA PRO A 38 2.67 -19.77 2.04
C PRO A 38 1.56 -19.03 1.27
N PHE A 39 1.79 -17.80 0.82
CA PHE A 39 0.79 -16.99 0.12
C PHE A 39 0.17 -17.73 -1.09
N ASN A 40 1.02 -18.35 -1.92
CA ASN A 40 0.55 -19.11 -3.08
C ASN A 40 -0.02 -20.48 -2.70
N GLU A 41 0.46 -21.09 -1.61
CA GLU A 41 -0.09 -22.34 -1.07
C GLU A 41 -1.56 -22.15 -0.64
N PHE A 42 -1.88 -21.01 -0.04
CA PHE A 42 -3.23 -20.66 0.41
C PHE A 42 -4.07 -19.94 -0.65
N GLY A 43 -3.67 -20.00 -1.93
CA GLY A 43 -4.49 -19.53 -3.06
C GLY A 43 -4.36 -18.04 -3.42
N GLY A 44 -3.36 -17.35 -2.88
CA GLY A 44 -2.93 -16.01 -3.29
C GLY A 44 -4.02 -14.95 -3.28
N MET A 45 -3.94 -14.00 -4.22
CA MET A 45 -4.89 -12.88 -4.34
C MET A 45 -6.33 -13.35 -4.59
N ALA A 46 -6.50 -14.51 -5.25
CA ALA A 46 -7.82 -15.08 -5.49
C ALA A 46 -8.50 -15.52 -4.18
N SER A 47 -7.73 -16.04 -3.23
CA SER A 47 -8.24 -16.39 -1.89
C SER A 47 -8.66 -15.16 -1.11
N MET A 48 -7.79 -14.13 -1.07
CA MET A 48 -8.10 -12.85 -0.43
C MET A 48 -9.39 -12.22 -1.00
N SER A 49 -9.58 -12.28 -2.32
CA SER A 49 -10.78 -11.76 -2.98
C SER A 49 -12.05 -12.53 -2.58
N ARG A 50 -11.96 -13.85 -2.34
CA ARG A 50 -13.09 -14.64 -1.86
C ARG A 50 -13.48 -14.24 -0.43
N ASP A 51 -12.49 -14.06 0.44
CA ASP A 51 -12.75 -13.69 1.84
C ASP A 51 -13.35 -12.29 1.95
N MET A 52 -12.87 -11.33 1.13
CA MET A 52 -13.49 -10.01 1.03
C MET A 52 -14.97 -10.08 0.62
N ASN A 53 -15.35 -11.01 -0.25
CA ASN A 53 -16.75 -11.20 -0.67
C ASN A 53 -17.63 -11.81 0.43
N LEU A 54 -17.05 -12.55 1.37
CA LEU A 54 -17.78 -13.10 2.53
C LEU A 54 -18.06 -12.02 3.60
N GLY A 55 -17.39 -10.87 3.49
CA GLY A 55 -17.43 -9.82 4.48
C GLY A 55 -16.33 -10.00 5.52
N MET A 56 -15.63 -8.91 5.82
CA MET A 56 -14.55 -8.86 6.81
C MET A 56 -14.90 -7.85 7.90
N VAL A 57 -14.35 -8.05 9.09
CA VAL A 57 -14.49 -7.13 10.22
C VAL A 57 -13.28 -6.18 10.22
N ILE A 58 -13.52 -4.88 10.37
CA ILE A 58 -12.46 -3.89 10.57
C ILE A 58 -11.89 -3.99 11.99
N VAL A 59 -10.57 -4.10 12.11
CA VAL A 59 -9.85 -4.13 13.38
C VAL A 59 -8.87 -2.95 13.40
N MET A 60 -8.81 -2.23 14.52
CA MET A 60 -7.85 -1.15 14.76
C MET A 60 -7.10 -1.46 16.06
N SER A 61 -5.78 -1.45 16.03
CA SER A 61 -4.94 -1.83 17.17
C SER A 61 -3.69 -0.97 17.28
N LEU A 62 -3.11 -0.99 18.49
CA LEU A 62 -1.78 -0.49 18.82
C LEU A 62 -1.11 -1.59 19.65
N TRP A 63 0.06 -2.04 19.25
CA TRP A 63 0.75 -3.16 19.86
C TRP A 63 2.25 -3.06 19.60
N ASP A 64 3.04 -3.58 20.52
CA ASP A 64 4.45 -3.90 20.36
C ASP A 64 4.62 -5.42 20.23
N ASP A 65 5.76 -5.84 19.68
CA ASP A 65 5.96 -7.21 19.25
C ASP A 65 6.93 -7.97 20.16
N HIS A 66 6.39 -8.83 21.01
CA HIS A 66 7.18 -9.70 21.89
C HIS A 66 7.92 -10.84 21.18
N HIS A 67 7.67 -11.06 19.88
CA HIS A 67 8.33 -12.11 19.12
C HIS A 67 9.55 -11.60 18.35
N ALA A 68 9.40 -10.48 17.65
CA ALA A 68 10.43 -9.97 16.74
C ALA A 68 10.71 -8.46 16.89
N ASN A 69 10.28 -7.83 17.99
CA ASN A 69 10.57 -6.43 18.33
C ASN A 69 10.18 -5.43 17.22
N MET A 70 9.18 -5.75 16.39
CA MET A 70 8.72 -4.95 15.25
C MET A 70 9.75 -4.81 14.11
N LEU A 71 10.89 -5.50 14.18
CA LEU A 71 12.00 -5.35 13.24
C LEU A 71 11.64 -5.75 11.79
N TRP A 72 10.68 -6.66 11.63
CA TRP A 72 10.13 -7.06 10.33
C TRP A 72 9.33 -5.95 9.65
N LEU A 73 9.03 -4.86 10.34
CA LEU A 73 8.31 -3.70 9.82
C LEU A 73 9.23 -2.50 9.59
N ASP A 74 10.18 -2.22 10.50
CA ASP A 74 10.89 -0.95 10.52
C ASP A 74 12.43 -1.04 10.64
N SER A 75 13.01 -2.24 10.59
CA SER A 75 14.46 -2.46 10.72
C SER A 75 15.00 -3.43 9.66
N ASN A 76 16.15 -4.04 9.93
CA ASN A 76 16.75 -5.11 9.14
C ASN A 76 16.31 -6.47 9.66
N TYR A 77 15.57 -7.24 8.85
CA TYR A 77 15.05 -8.54 9.25
C TYR A 77 15.08 -9.58 8.12
N PRO A 78 15.49 -10.84 8.38
CA PRO A 78 16.00 -11.38 9.64
C PRO A 78 17.31 -10.75 10.13
N THR A 79 17.48 -10.66 11.44
CA THR A 79 18.68 -10.04 12.03
C THR A 79 19.95 -10.82 11.67
N GLY A 80 21.05 -10.12 11.39
CA GLY A 80 22.34 -10.73 11.03
C GLY A 80 22.48 -11.11 9.56
N GLN A 81 21.46 -10.86 8.74
CA GLN A 81 21.60 -10.85 7.29
C GLN A 81 22.23 -9.53 6.82
N ASP A 82 22.80 -9.57 5.62
CA ASP A 82 23.34 -8.39 4.94
C ASP A 82 22.20 -7.42 4.56
N PRO A 83 22.19 -6.17 5.09
CA PRO A 83 21.17 -5.17 4.76
C PRO A 83 21.10 -4.79 3.28
N GLU A 84 22.18 -5.02 2.50
CA GLU A 84 22.19 -4.75 1.06
C GLU A 84 21.40 -5.80 0.26
N LYS A 85 21.07 -6.95 0.87
CA LYS A 85 20.24 -7.96 0.20
C LYS A 85 18.80 -7.45 0.07
N PRO A 86 18.19 -7.55 -1.13
CA PRO A 86 16.78 -7.18 -1.33
C PRO A 86 15.85 -7.86 -0.31
N GLY A 87 14.97 -7.07 0.31
CA GLY A 87 13.97 -7.55 1.27
C GLY A 87 14.41 -7.61 2.74
N ILE A 88 15.70 -7.38 3.05
CA ILE A 88 16.21 -7.36 4.43
C ILE A 88 15.92 -6.02 5.10
N ALA A 89 16.32 -4.91 4.48
CA ALA A 89 16.09 -3.58 5.03
C ALA A 89 14.64 -3.14 4.80
N ARG A 90 13.91 -2.85 5.88
CA ARG A 90 12.47 -2.49 5.88
C ARG A 90 12.20 -1.12 6.51
N GLY A 91 13.17 -0.58 7.24
CA GLY A 91 13.18 0.78 7.74
C GLY A 91 14.54 1.16 8.32
N GLU A 92 14.57 2.30 8.99
CA GLU A 92 15.80 2.91 9.50
C GLU A 92 16.06 2.62 10.99
N CYS A 93 15.13 1.92 11.68
CA CYS A 93 15.28 1.62 13.10
C CYS A 93 16.42 0.63 13.34
N ASP A 94 17.18 0.83 14.42
CA ASP A 94 18.29 -0.05 14.78
C ASP A 94 17.80 -1.44 15.24
N ILE A 95 18.59 -2.48 14.99
CA ILE A 95 18.27 -3.88 15.37
C ILE A 95 17.98 -4.06 16.87
N PRO A 96 18.65 -3.37 17.82
CA PRO A 96 18.33 -3.49 19.25
C PRO A 96 17.06 -2.75 19.70
N SER A 97 16.36 -2.07 18.79
CA SER A 97 15.13 -1.33 19.13
C SER A 97 13.93 -2.26 19.34
N GLY A 98 12.80 -1.69 19.76
CA GLY A 98 11.49 -2.37 19.78
C GLY A 98 11.31 -3.43 20.86
N VAL A 99 12.27 -3.61 21.77
CA VAL A 99 12.12 -4.54 22.91
C VAL A 99 10.94 -4.06 23.79
N PRO A 100 9.91 -4.89 24.03
CA PRO A 100 8.68 -4.46 24.72
C PRO A 100 8.93 -3.76 26.05
N VAL A 101 9.78 -4.34 26.91
CA VAL A 101 10.08 -3.75 28.23
C VAL A 101 10.68 -2.33 28.14
N ASP A 102 11.46 -2.06 27.09
CA ASP A 102 12.07 -0.76 26.87
C ASP A 102 11.06 0.22 26.27
N ILE A 103 10.22 -0.23 25.33
CA ILE A 103 9.20 0.60 24.68
C ILE A 103 8.06 0.95 25.64
N GLU A 104 7.55 -0.01 26.40
CA GLU A 104 6.50 0.20 27.40
C GLU A 104 6.92 1.22 28.48
N SER A 105 8.20 1.19 28.88
CA SER A 105 8.73 2.09 29.90
C SER A 105 9.12 3.47 29.34
N THR A 106 9.66 3.52 28.12
CA THR A 106 10.14 4.77 27.51
C THR A 106 9.01 5.54 26.81
N ASN A 107 8.05 4.84 26.22
CA ASN A 107 6.94 5.39 25.46
C ASN A 107 5.56 4.99 26.03
N PRO A 108 5.31 5.13 27.35
CA PRO A 108 4.05 4.69 27.97
C PRO A 108 2.83 5.48 27.49
N ASN A 109 3.05 6.66 26.91
CA ASN A 109 2.00 7.55 26.40
C ASN A 109 1.90 7.50 24.87
N ALA A 110 2.51 6.51 24.21
CA ALA A 110 2.34 6.30 22.78
C ALA A 110 0.85 6.07 22.48
N GLN A 111 0.33 6.77 21.47
CA GLN A 111 -1.07 6.69 21.09
C GLN A 111 -1.23 6.83 19.58
N VAL A 112 -2.26 6.18 19.04
CA VAL A 112 -2.70 6.31 17.66
C VAL A 112 -4.14 6.77 17.63
N VAL A 113 -4.46 7.70 16.71
CA VAL A 113 -5.83 8.22 16.53
C VAL A 113 -6.28 7.90 15.12
N PHE A 114 -7.22 6.97 14.99
CA PHE A 114 -7.91 6.69 13.73
C PHE A 114 -9.19 7.55 13.66
N SER A 115 -9.36 8.31 12.58
CA SER A 115 -10.54 9.17 12.41
C SER A 115 -10.93 9.30 10.94
N ASN A 116 -12.13 9.86 10.67
CA ASN A 116 -12.62 10.11 9.31
C ASN A 116 -12.65 8.85 8.40
N ILE A 117 -13.01 7.71 8.98
CA ILE A 117 -13.15 6.43 8.25
C ILE A 117 -14.29 6.57 7.24
N LYS A 118 -13.99 6.30 5.97
CA LYS A 118 -14.95 6.32 4.86
C LYS A 118 -14.83 5.03 4.06
N PHE A 119 -15.97 4.46 3.68
CA PHE A 119 -16.05 3.30 2.80
C PHE A 119 -17.13 3.52 1.76
N GLY A 120 -16.88 3.09 0.53
CA GLY A 120 -17.79 3.29 -0.59
C GLY A 120 -17.17 2.88 -1.92
N PRO A 121 -17.84 3.18 -3.05
CA PRO A 121 -17.32 2.90 -4.38
C PRO A 121 -15.91 3.47 -4.61
N ILE A 122 -15.13 2.81 -5.46
CA ILE A 122 -13.81 3.31 -5.87
C ILE A 122 -13.98 4.74 -6.40
N ARG A 123 -13.09 5.65 -5.96
CA ARG A 123 -13.09 7.08 -6.31
C ARG A 123 -14.21 7.92 -5.68
N SER A 124 -14.93 7.41 -4.67
CA SER A 124 -15.99 8.16 -3.98
C SER A 124 -15.58 8.82 -2.66
N ILE A 125 -14.46 8.38 -2.06
CA ILE A 125 -14.07 8.78 -0.70
C ILE A 125 -13.03 9.91 -0.64
N PHE A 126 -12.51 10.34 -1.80
CA PHE A 126 -11.58 11.47 -1.95
C PHE A 126 -11.80 12.17 -3.30
N VAL A 127 -11.33 13.42 -3.41
CA VAL A 127 -11.38 14.18 -4.66
C VAL A 127 -10.21 13.77 -5.54
N GLN A 128 -10.49 13.17 -6.68
CA GLN A 128 -9.46 12.99 -7.70
C GLN A 128 -9.19 14.33 -8.39
N PRO A 129 -7.93 14.74 -8.56
CA PRO A 129 -7.64 15.82 -9.50
C PRO A 129 -8.21 15.39 -10.84
N ALA A 130 -9.12 16.20 -11.39
CA ALA A 130 -9.63 15.96 -12.72
C ALA A 130 -8.41 15.93 -13.65
N ILE A 131 -8.15 14.77 -14.26
CA ILE A 131 -7.36 14.75 -15.47
C ILE A 131 -8.13 15.67 -16.41
N HIS A 132 -7.59 16.86 -16.64
CA HIS A 132 -8.09 17.77 -17.64
C HIS A 132 -7.84 17.10 -18.98
N LEU A 133 -8.68 16.11 -19.32
CA LEU A 133 -8.93 15.79 -20.71
C LEU A 133 -9.43 17.11 -21.28
N LEU A 134 -8.55 17.80 -22.00
CA LEU A 134 -8.92 18.61 -23.14
C LEU A 134 -9.63 17.67 -24.13
N ALA A 135 -10.83 17.21 -23.76
CA ALA A 135 -11.84 16.92 -24.74
C ALA A 135 -12.11 18.28 -25.37
N THR A 136 -11.45 18.53 -26.50
CA THR A 136 -11.85 19.54 -27.47
C THR A 136 -13.31 19.27 -27.82
N ARG A 137 -14.20 19.80 -26.98
CA ARG A 137 -15.62 19.99 -27.28
C ARG A 137 -15.63 21.02 -28.41
N ASN A 138 -15.51 20.55 -29.65
CA ASN A 138 -16.09 21.25 -30.79
C ASN A 138 -17.60 21.27 -30.56
N ARG A 139 -18.07 22.23 -29.75
CA ARG A 139 -19.48 22.60 -29.73
C ARG A 139 -19.80 23.19 -31.10
N CYS A 140 -20.80 22.60 -31.74
CA CYS A 140 -21.45 23.10 -32.94
C CYS A 140 -21.69 24.62 -32.83
N HIS A 141 -21.20 25.37 -33.81
CA HIS A 141 -21.78 26.66 -34.14
C HIS A 141 -22.94 26.41 -35.11
N CYS A 142 -24.15 26.55 -34.59
CA CYS A 142 -25.32 26.82 -35.40
C CYS A 142 -25.18 28.27 -35.88
N LEU A 143 -24.98 28.48 -37.18
CA LEU A 143 -25.28 29.77 -37.82
C LEU A 143 -26.40 29.52 -38.82
N SER A 144 -27.57 30.03 -38.45
CA SER A 144 -28.71 30.23 -39.34
C SER A 144 -28.32 31.21 -40.44
N PHE A 145 -28.55 30.86 -41.70
CA PHE A 145 -28.85 31.83 -42.75
C PHE A 145 -29.93 31.25 -43.67
N VAL A 146 -31.14 31.77 -43.51
CA VAL A 146 -32.22 31.74 -44.50
C VAL A 146 -31.99 32.94 -45.43
N SER A 147 -31.96 32.72 -46.75
CA SER A 147 -32.68 33.55 -47.75
C SER A 147 -32.31 33.17 -49.20
N VAL A 148 -33.32 32.66 -49.91
CA VAL A 148 -33.80 33.03 -51.27
C VAL A 148 -32.79 33.62 -52.26
N SER A 149 -32.47 32.87 -53.33
CA SER A 149 -33.06 32.98 -54.69
C SER A 149 -32.68 31.77 -55.54
#